data_AF-A0A4D4LZR5-F1
#
_entry.id   AF-A0A4D4LZR5-F1
#
_cell.length_a   1.000
_cell.length_b   1.000
_cell.length_c   1.000
_cell.angle_alpha   90.00
_cell.angle_beta   90.00
_cell.angle_gamma   90.00
#
_symmetry.space_group_name_H-M   'P 1'
#
loop_
_entity.id
_entity.type
_entity.pdbx_description
1 polymer ?
#
loop_
_entity_poly.entity_id
_entity_poly.type
_entity_poly.pdbx_seq_one_letter_code
_entity_poly.pdbx_strand_id
1 'polypeptide(L)'
;MTAAEAGRCVTAVVESETSDAVIEPYLTLAGDIAELWAPDAERPALTALVAAACRRLAEDPRRRQVSLRGLARTATAPDDLAWLESQTAQDIDLRWRLLARRAELGDKTADDVALLLDQDPDPDAWVRALTVRAATPDAEAKEEVWQKLVVERAVPLSSVSQVTTAFWRPSQDLLLAPYAERYLALIPQLERGGMIPAMVFTSRLLPPYAIDAEFLTTAENASRDTVPVVRKTLLERSDIVRRMLGAREYGGAGA
;
A
#
# COMPACT_ATOMS: atom_id res chain seq x y z
N MET A 1 -9.34 -20.96 -10.17
CA MET A 1 -8.15 -20.12 -10.33
C MET A 1 -7.86 -19.45 -9.00
N THR A 2 -6.70 -19.71 -8.39
CA THR A 2 -6.26 -19.07 -7.15
C THR A 2 -5.77 -17.64 -7.41
N ALA A 3 -5.64 -16.82 -6.36
CA ALA A 3 -5.03 -15.50 -6.49
C ALA A 3 -3.58 -15.58 -7.01
N ALA A 4 -2.83 -16.61 -6.60
CA ALA A 4 -1.47 -16.82 -7.06
C ALA A 4 -1.40 -17.17 -8.56
N GLU A 5 -2.30 -18.03 -9.05
CA GLU A 5 -2.44 -18.31 -10.48
C GLU A 5 -2.81 -17.05 -11.27
N ALA A 6 -3.78 -16.27 -10.77
CA ALA A 6 -4.16 -15.02 -11.41
C ALA A 6 -2.99 -14.01 -11.46
N GLY A 7 -2.22 -13.89 -10.38
CA GLY A 7 -1.03 -13.03 -10.32
C GLY A 7 0.01 -13.42 -11.37
N ARG A 8 0.34 -14.72 -11.46
CA ARG A 8 1.24 -15.24 -12.50
C ARG A 8 0.73 -14.95 -13.91
N CYS A 9 -0.56 -15.16 -14.16
CA CYS A 9 -1.17 -14.87 -15.46
C CYS A 9 -1.11 -13.38 -15.81
N VAL A 10 -1.47 -12.49 -14.89
CA VAL A 10 -1.44 -11.04 -15.13
C VAL A 10 0.00 -10.58 -15.39
N THR A 11 0.99 -11.03 -14.60
CA THR A 11 2.38 -10.67 -14.85
C THR A 11 2.87 -11.16 -16.22
N ALA A 12 2.51 -12.38 -16.62
CA ALA A 12 2.84 -12.89 -17.95
C ALA A 12 2.18 -12.07 -19.08
N VAL A 13 0.95 -11.59 -18.89
CA VAL A 13 0.28 -10.68 -19.83
C VAL A 13 1.09 -9.41 -20.02
N VAL A 14 1.53 -8.77 -18.92
CA VAL A 14 2.33 -7.53 -18.98
C VAL A 14 3.56 -7.68 -19.89
N GLU A 15 4.24 -8.82 -19.82
CA GLU A 15 5.47 -9.08 -20.59
C GLU A 15 5.22 -9.23 -22.09
N SER A 16 4.05 -9.76 -22.46
CA SER A 16 3.66 -9.95 -23.85
C SER A 16 2.85 -8.78 -24.42
N GLU A 17 2.45 -7.84 -23.57
CA GLU A 17 1.55 -6.76 -23.96
C GLU A 17 2.24 -5.75 -24.89
N THR A 18 1.51 -5.39 -25.93
CA THR A 18 1.97 -4.49 -27.00
C THR A 18 1.44 -3.07 -26.84
N SER A 19 0.32 -2.90 -26.14
CA SER A 19 -0.31 -1.61 -25.86
C SER A 19 0.32 -0.97 -24.61
N ASP A 20 1.02 0.14 -24.82
CA ASP A 20 1.64 0.90 -23.72
C ASP A 20 0.60 1.44 -22.72
N ALA A 21 -0.63 1.69 -23.19
CA ALA A 21 -1.71 2.28 -22.39
C ALA A 21 -2.22 1.38 -21.25
N VAL A 22 -1.96 0.08 -21.31
CA VAL A 22 -2.45 -0.89 -20.32
C VAL A 22 -1.34 -1.45 -19.42
N ILE A 23 -0.08 -1.10 -19.69
CA ILE A 23 1.06 -1.58 -18.89
C ILE A 23 0.94 -1.13 -17.43
N GLU A 24 0.68 0.15 -17.17
CA GLU A 24 0.53 0.65 -15.80
C GLU A 24 -0.68 0.04 -15.07
N PRO A 25 -1.88 -0.05 -15.67
CA PRO A 25 -3.00 -0.80 -15.10
C PRO A 25 -2.66 -2.25 -14.76
N TYR A 26 -1.99 -2.99 -15.66
CA TYR A 26 -1.66 -4.39 -15.40
C TYR A 26 -0.55 -4.56 -14.36
N LEU A 27 0.47 -3.69 -14.33
CA LEU A 27 1.47 -3.68 -13.27
C LEU A 27 0.85 -3.36 -11.90
N THR A 28 -0.09 -2.42 -11.86
CA THR A 28 -0.86 -2.09 -10.66
C THR A 28 -1.66 -3.30 -10.19
N LEU A 29 -2.39 -3.95 -11.10
CA LEU A 29 -3.16 -5.15 -10.79
C LEU A 29 -2.28 -6.31 -10.31
N ALA A 30 -1.13 -6.56 -10.96
CA ALA A 30 -0.22 -7.62 -10.56
C ALA A 30 0.36 -7.36 -9.15
N GLY A 31 0.76 -6.12 -8.87
CA GLY A 31 1.21 -5.70 -7.54
C GLY A 31 0.10 -5.82 -6.49
N ASP A 32 -1.13 -5.42 -6.82
CA ASP A 32 -2.28 -5.55 -5.92
C ASP A 32 -2.58 -7.02 -5.63
N ILE A 33 -2.55 -7.91 -6.63
CA ILE A 33 -2.74 -9.35 -6.43
C ILE A 33 -1.67 -9.91 -5.50
N ALA A 34 -0.40 -9.60 -5.74
CA ALA A 34 0.71 -10.06 -4.91
C ALA A 34 0.57 -9.57 -3.46
N GLU A 35 0.31 -8.28 -3.25
CA GLU A 35 0.26 -7.69 -1.91
C GLU A 35 -1.05 -8.09 -1.17
N LEU A 36 -2.21 -7.84 -1.78
CA LEU A 36 -3.51 -7.86 -1.11
C LEU A 36 -4.26 -9.18 -1.23
N TRP A 37 -4.00 -10.01 -2.24
CA TRP A 37 -4.84 -11.20 -2.51
C TRP A 37 -4.10 -12.52 -2.35
N ALA A 38 -2.79 -12.52 -2.56
CA ALA A 38 -1.98 -13.73 -2.46
C ALA A 38 -1.89 -14.22 -1.00
N PRO A 39 -1.94 -15.56 -0.80
CA PRO A 39 -1.56 -16.17 0.48
C PRO A 39 -0.15 -15.75 0.91
N ASP A 40 0.10 -15.69 2.21
CA ASP A 40 1.38 -15.22 2.76
C ASP A 40 2.58 -16.02 2.23
N ALA A 41 2.42 -17.33 2.02
CA ALA A 41 3.47 -18.20 1.48
C ALA A 41 3.84 -17.90 0.01
N GLU A 42 2.89 -17.43 -0.79
CA GLU A 42 3.08 -17.16 -2.23
C GLU A 42 3.43 -15.69 -2.51
N ARG A 43 3.09 -14.77 -1.59
CA ARG A 43 3.34 -13.33 -1.74
C ARG A 43 4.78 -12.98 -2.11
N PRO A 44 5.84 -13.52 -1.45
CA PRO A 44 7.22 -13.19 -1.81
C PRO A 44 7.57 -13.56 -3.25
N ALA A 45 7.16 -14.75 -3.70
CA ALA A 45 7.44 -15.23 -5.06
C ALA A 45 6.71 -14.39 -6.12
N LEU A 46 5.44 -14.03 -5.89
CA LEU A 46 4.69 -13.15 -6.80
C LEU A 46 5.26 -11.74 -6.82
N THR A 47 5.67 -11.21 -5.67
CA THR A 47 6.30 -9.88 -5.58
C THR A 47 7.59 -9.83 -6.40
N ALA A 48 8.44 -10.87 -6.26
CA ALA A 48 9.66 -11.00 -7.04
C ALA A 48 9.39 -11.16 -8.55
N LEU A 49 8.34 -11.89 -8.93
CA LEU A 49 7.91 -12.02 -10.32
C LEU A 49 7.55 -10.66 -10.93
N VAL A 50 6.76 -9.85 -10.21
CA VAL A 50 6.38 -8.50 -10.66
C VAL A 50 7.60 -7.56 -10.73
N ALA A 51 8.51 -7.63 -9.76
CA ALA A 51 9.75 -6.86 -9.78
C ALA A 51 10.60 -7.19 -11.02
N ALA A 52 10.76 -8.48 -11.33
CA ALA A 52 11.51 -8.93 -12.51
C ALA A 52 10.86 -8.46 -13.82
N ALA A 53 9.53 -8.47 -13.92
CA ALA A 53 8.81 -7.93 -15.07
C ALA A 53 9.03 -6.41 -15.22
N CYS A 54 8.93 -5.66 -14.11
CA CYS A 54 9.23 -4.23 -14.10
C CYS A 54 10.68 -3.95 -14.54
N ARG A 55 11.64 -4.74 -14.06
CA ARG A 55 13.05 -4.59 -14.40
C ARG A 55 13.32 -4.75 -15.89
N ARG A 56 12.68 -5.73 -16.54
CA ARG A 56 12.72 -5.96 -18.00
C ARG A 56 12.06 -4.83 -18.77
N LEU A 57 10.82 -4.48 -18.42
CA LEU A 57 10.04 -3.47 -19.13
C LEU A 57 10.67 -2.07 -19.06
N ALA A 58 11.47 -1.81 -18.01
CA ALA A 58 12.19 -0.55 -17.89
C ALA A 58 13.25 -0.33 -18.98
N GLU A 59 13.66 -1.37 -19.71
CA GLU A 59 14.56 -1.25 -20.87
C GLU A 59 13.90 -0.50 -22.04
N ASP A 60 12.57 -0.56 -22.17
CA ASP A 60 11.82 0.20 -23.16
C ASP A 60 11.60 1.65 -22.66
N PRO A 61 12.12 2.67 -23.36
CA PRO A 61 11.94 4.08 -22.98
C PRO A 61 10.47 4.49 -22.80
N ARG A 62 9.52 3.90 -23.54
CA ARG A 62 8.09 4.24 -23.46
C ARG A 62 7.44 3.75 -22.17
N ARG A 63 7.95 2.64 -21.63
CA ARG A 63 7.43 1.96 -20.45
C ARG A 63 8.30 2.23 -19.22
N ARG A 64 9.41 2.94 -19.38
CA ARG A 64 10.44 3.13 -18.36
C ARG A 64 9.88 3.68 -17.06
N GLN A 65 9.17 4.80 -17.10
CA GLN A 65 8.71 5.48 -15.88
C GLN A 65 7.73 4.61 -15.08
N VAL A 66 6.74 4.02 -15.74
CA VAL A 66 5.74 3.15 -15.08
C VAL A 66 6.39 1.89 -14.52
N SER A 67 7.39 1.36 -15.21
CA SER A 67 8.15 0.19 -14.77
C SER A 67 9.06 0.49 -13.58
N LEU A 68 9.74 1.64 -13.56
CA LEU A 68 10.53 2.09 -12.41
C LEU A 68 9.66 2.28 -11.17
N ARG A 69 8.46 2.86 -11.32
CA ARG A 69 7.48 2.98 -10.23
C ARG A 69 6.99 1.62 -9.74
N GLY A 70 6.74 0.68 -10.64
CA GLY A 70 6.39 -0.70 -10.29
C GLY A 70 7.53 -1.43 -9.56
N LEU A 71 8.78 -1.22 -10.00
CA LEU A 71 9.96 -1.78 -9.35
C LEU A 71 10.15 -1.16 -7.95
N ALA A 72 9.96 0.15 -7.78
CA ALA A 72 10.02 0.80 -6.48
C ALA A 72 8.97 0.26 -5.49
N ARG A 73 7.84 -0.27 -5.97
CA ARG A 73 6.83 -0.94 -5.12
C ARG A 73 7.23 -2.35 -4.72
N THR A 74 7.97 -3.07 -5.57
CA THR A 74 8.11 -4.54 -5.49
C THR A 74 9.52 -5.05 -5.26
N ALA A 75 10.56 -4.28 -5.56
CA ALA A 75 11.97 -4.69 -5.43
C ALA A 75 12.29 -5.14 -4.00
N THR A 76 12.79 -6.35 -3.83
CA THR A 76 13.31 -6.88 -2.56
C THR A 76 14.80 -7.25 -2.65
N ALA A 77 15.29 -7.52 -3.86
CA ALA A 77 16.66 -7.93 -4.08
C ALA A 77 17.61 -6.71 -3.98
N PRO A 78 18.77 -6.82 -3.29
CA PRO A 78 19.75 -5.74 -3.22
C PRO A 78 20.18 -5.21 -4.58
N ASP A 79 20.36 -6.09 -5.56
CA ASP A 79 20.76 -5.71 -6.92
C ASP A 79 19.70 -4.85 -7.63
N ASP A 80 18.41 -5.18 -7.45
CA ASP A 80 17.31 -4.39 -8.01
C ASP A 80 17.20 -3.02 -7.34
N LEU A 81 17.40 -2.95 -6.02
CA LEU A 81 17.40 -1.70 -5.26
C LEU A 81 18.56 -0.80 -5.67
N ALA A 82 19.78 -1.34 -5.74
CA ALA A 82 20.97 -0.60 -6.17
C ALA A 82 20.84 -0.13 -7.63
N TRP A 83 20.29 -0.99 -8.50
CA TRP A 83 19.99 -0.58 -9.86
C TRP A 83 18.95 0.53 -9.89
N LEU A 84 17.83 0.40 -9.17
CA LEU A 84 16.78 1.42 -9.12
C LEU A 84 17.33 2.76 -8.62
N GLU A 85 18.17 2.75 -7.60
CA GLU A 85 18.85 3.94 -7.08
C GLU A 85 19.62 4.69 -8.17
N SER A 86 20.38 3.96 -9.01
CA SER A 86 21.09 4.54 -10.15
C SER A 86 20.18 5.18 -11.21
N GLN A 87 18.88 4.87 -11.18
CA GLN A 87 17.87 5.43 -12.10
C GLN A 87 17.18 6.69 -11.54
N THR A 88 17.39 7.03 -10.26
CA THR A 88 16.62 8.09 -9.58
C THR A 88 17.24 9.49 -9.65
N ALA A 89 18.42 9.64 -10.25
CA ALA A 89 19.24 10.86 -10.14
C ALA A 89 18.52 12.18 -10.52
N GLN A 90 17.54 12.12 -11.42
CA GLN A 90 16.75 13.28 -11.88
C GLN A 90 15.25 13.15 -11.58
N ASP A 91 14.85 12.12 -10.82
CA ASP A 91 13.44 11.83 -10.53
C ASP A 91 13.20 11.80 -9.02
N ILE A 92 12.74 12.93 -8.49
CA ILE A 92 12.50 13.11 -7.06
C ILE A 92 11.34 12.24 -6.54
N ASP A 93 10.31 12.01 -7.37
CA ASP A 93 9.20 11.09 -7.04
C ASP A 93 9.74 9.67 -6.87
N LEU A 94 10.63 9.24 -7.77
CA LEU A 94 11.23 7.92 -7.69
C LEU A 94 12.17 7.76 -6.49
N ARG A 95 12.92 8.81 -6.11
CA ARG A 95 13.74 8.82 -4.88
C ARG A 95 12.89 8.59 -3.62
N TRP A 96 11.76 9.28 -3.50
CA TRP A 96 10.85 9.09 -2.38
C TRP A 96 10.26 7.68 -2.33
N ARG A 97 9.87 7.12 -3.48
CA ARG A 97 9.36 5.74 -3.56
C ARG A 97 10.42 4.73 -3.17
N LEU A 98 11.65 4.90 -3.63
CA LEU A 98 12.78 4.06 -3.23
C LEU A 98 13.02 4.12 -1.71
N LEU A 99 13.01 5.32 -1.11
CA LEU A 99 13.16 5.45 0.35
C LEU A 99 12.03 4.78 1.12
N ALA A 100 10.78 4.89 0.66
CA ALA A 100 9.66 4.20 1.29
C ALA A 100 9.83 2.67 1.22
N ARG A 101 10.31 2.15 0.09
CA ARG A 101 10.59 0.73 -0.08
C ARG A 101 11.75 0.24 0.79
N ARG A 102 12.84 1.01 0.87
CA ARG A 102 13.98 0.71 1.75
C ARG A 102 13.56 0.71 3.22
N ALA A 103 12.77 1.69 3.64
CA ALA A 103 12.22 1.77 4.99
C ALA A 103 11.34 0.56 5.33
N GLU A 104 10.48 0.13 4.39
CA GLU A 104 9.68 -1.08 4.54
C GLU A 104 10.54 -2.33 4.74
N LEU A 105 11.65 -2.45 4.01
CA LEU A 105 12.60 -3.56 4.11
C LEU A 105 13.50 -3.49 5.35
N GLY A 106 13.37 -2.44 6.18
CA GLY A 106 14.08 -2.28 7.45
C GLY A 106 15.38 -1.47 7.36
N ASP A 107 15.66 -0.82 6.23
CA ASP A 107 16.83 0.05 6.10
C ASP A 107 16.68 1.30 6.98
N LYS A 108 17.82 1.82 7.45
CA LYS A 108 17.88 3.12 8.12
C LYS A 108 17.86 4.23 7.07
N THR A 109 16.73 4.93 6.95
CA THR A 109 16.49 5.95 5.92
C THR A 109 16.42 7.38 6.46
N ALA A 110 16.63 7.59 7.77
CA ALA A 110 16.41 8.89 8.41
C ALA A 110 17.24 10.03 7.79
N ASP A 111 18.55 9.80 7.57
CA ASP A 111 19.45 10.81 6.99
C ASP A 111 19.10 11.08 5.52
N ASP A 112 18.79 10.03 4.75
CA ASP A 112 18.38 10.14 3.35
C ASP A 112 17.05 10.90 3.20
N VAL A 113 16.10 10.67 4.11
CA VAL A 113 14.82 11.39 4.18
C VAL A 113 15.05 12.87 4.47
N ALA A 114 15.90 13.19 5.44
CA ALA A 114 16.22 14.59 5.77
C ALA A 114 16.88 15.31 4.60
N LEU A 115 17.84 14.65 3.93
CA LEU A 115 18.50 15.19 2.74
C LEU A 115 17.51 15.41 1.60
N LEU A 116 16.62 14.45 1.34
CA LEU A 116 15.66 14.56 0.25
C LEU A 116 14.58 15.61 0.53
N LEU A 117 14.19 15.78 1.80
CA LEU A 117 13.24 16.81 2.21
C LEU A 117 13.79 18.22 1.98
N ASP A 118 15.08 18.45 2.19
CA ASP A 118 15.74 19.73 1.88
C ASP A 118 15.83 19.99 0.37
N GLN A 119 15.91 18.93 -0.44
CA GLN A 119 16.02 19.01 -1.90
C GLN A 119 14.67 19.12 -2.62
N ASP A 120 13.58 18.66 -2.00
CA ASP A 120 12.25 18.67 -2.62
C ASP A 120 11.58 20.04 -2.47
N PRO A 121 11.37 20.80 -3.56
CA PRO A 121 10.76 22.12 -3.48
C PRO A 121 9.25 22.07 -3.21
N ASP A 122 8.63 20.88 -3.21
CA ASP A 122 7.22 20.71 -2.91
C ASP A 122 6.92 21.07 -1.44
N PRO A 123 6.06 22.06 -1.15
CA PRO A 123 5.70 22.41 0.23
C PRO A 123 5.05 21.24 1.00
N ASP A 124 4.49 20.25 0.30
CA ASP A 124 3.89 19.04 0.87
C ASP A 124 4.85 17.84 0.88
N ALA A 125 6.16 18.03 0.60
CA ALA A 125 7.17 16.98 0.67
C ALA A 125 7.25 16.31 2.05
N TRP A 126 6.86 17.01 3.13
CA TRP A 126 6.74 16.43 4.47
C TRP A 126 5.77 15.23 4.51
N VAL A 127 4.76 15.18 3.63
CA VAL A 127 3.84 14.04 3.53
C VAL A 127 4.54 12.82 2.93
N ARG A 128 5.52 13.04 2.04
CA ARG A 128 6.36 11.96 1.50
C ARG A 128 7.31 11.42 2.56
N ALA A 129 7.91 12.29 3.38
CA ALA A 129 8.66 11.87 4.58
C ALA A 129 7.76 11.07 5.55
N LEU A 130 6.53 11.51 5.78
CA LEU A 130 5.55 10.77 6.57
C LEU A 130 5.18 9.42 5.93
N THR A 131 5.17 9.32 4.61
CA THR A 131 4.93 8.05 3.88
C THR A 131 6.10 7.08 4.10
N VAL A 132 7.35 7.55 4.06
CA VAL A 132 8.52 6.73 4.39
C VAL A 132 8.43 6.23 5.83
N ARG A 133 8.07 7.13 6.76
CA ARG A 133 7.82 6.77 8.17
C ARG A 133 6.71 5.73 8.33
N ALA A 134 5.62 5.88 7.58
CA ALA A 134 4.50 4.95 7.59
C ALA A 134 4.91 3.55 7.15
N ALA A 135 5.85 3.44 6.19
CA ALA A 135 6.37 2.16 5.72
C ALA A 135 7.31 1.46 6.71
N THR A 136 8.01 2.24 7.56
CA THR A 136 8.97 1.72 8.54
C THR A 136 8.29 0.73 9.51
N PRO A 137 8.83 -0.50 9.68
CA PRO A 137 8.29 -1.50 10.61
C PRO A 137 8.73 -1.20 12.06
N ASP A 138 8.34 -0.03 12.58
CA ASP A 138 8.69 0.44 13.91
C ASP A 138 7.46 1.00 14.65
N ALA A 139 7.33 0.71 15.95
CA ALA A 139 6.14 1.08 16.72
C ALA A 139 6.01 2.59 16.95
N GLU A 140 7.12 3.28 17.20
CA GLU A 140 7.12 4.73 17.38
C GLU A 140 6.75 5.44 16.07
N ALA A 141 7.30 4.95 14.95
CA ALA A 141 6.97 5.40 13.60
C ALA A 141 5.46 5.26 13.30
N LYS A 142 4.86 4.10 13.60
CA LYS A 142 3.42 3.88 13.39
C LYS A 142 2.57 4.79 14.27
N GLU A 143 2.98 5.02 15.52
CA GLU A 143 2.27 5.92 16.42
C GLU A 143 2.31 7.37 15.92
N GLU A 144 3.49 7.86 15.51
CA GLU A 144 3.65 9.21 14.96
C GLU A 144 2.74 9.41 13.73
N VAL A 145 2.71 8.42 12.83
CA VAL A 145 1.89 8.47 11.62
C VAL A 145 0.41 8.45 11.96
N TRP A 146 -0.02 7.57 12.87
CA TRP A 146 -1.41 7.50 13.31
C TRP A 146 -1.87 8.83 13.94
N GLN A 147 -1.04 9.43 14.78
CA GLN A 147 -1.30 10.73 15.40
C GLN A 147 -1.51 11.83 14.35
N LYS A 148 -0.58 11.99 13.40
CA LYS A 148 -0.69 13.02 12.34
C LYS A 148 -1.86 12.76 11.38
N LEU A 149 -2.07 11.51 10.99
CA LEU A 149 -3.06 11.13 9.99
C LEU A 149 -4.49 11.13 10.55
N VAL A 150 -4.70 10.52 11.71
CA VAL A 150 -6.04 10.20 12.23
C VAL A 150 -6.49 11.18 13.30
N VAL A 151 -5.63 11.49 14.26
CA VAL A 151 -5.97 12.33 15.41
C VAL A 151 -5.98 13.81 15.00
N GLU A 152 -4.87 14.27 14.44
CA GLU A 152 -4.68 15.66 14.01
C GLU A 152 -5.37 15.94 12.67
N ARG A 153 -5.48 14.92 11.80
CA ARG A 153 -5.92 15.05 10.40
C ARG A 153 -5.12 16.12 9.64
N ALA A 154 -3.81 16.17 9.88
CA ALA A 154 -2.90 17.12 9.26
C ALA A 154 -2.60 16.77 7.79
N VAL A 155 -2.73 15.50 7.41
CA VAL A 155 -2.44 15.02 6.05
C VAL A 155 -3.53 15.49 5.08
N PRO A 156 -3.17 16.15 3.95
CA PRO A 156 -4.14 16.51 2.91
C PRO A 156 -4.92 15.29 2.41
N LEU A 157 -6.22 15.44 2.17
CA LEU A 157 -7.09 14.31 1.77
C LEU A 157 -6.61 13.60 0.50
N SER A 158 -6.01 14.34 -0.45
CA SER A 158 -5.41 13.80 -1.67
C SER A 158 -4.26 12.82 -1.38
N SER A 159 -3.58 12.98 -0.24
CA SER A 159 -2.40 12.20 0.15
C SER A 159 -2.71 11.11 1.19
N VAL A 160 -3.92 11.09 1.77
CA VAL A 160 -4.33 10.05 2.74
C VAL A 160 -4.18 8.64 2.16
N SER A 161 -4.53 8.44 0.87
CA SER A 161 -4.38 7.14 0.22
C SER A 161 -2.92 6.68 0.16
N GLN A 162 -1.99 7.60 -0.10
CA GLN A 162 -0.57 7.29 -0.16
C GLN A 162 -0.03 6.87 1.21
N VAL A 163 -0.32 7.66 2.25
CA VAL A 163 0.15 7.39 3.62
C VAL A 163 -0.46 6.09 4.17
N THR A 164 -1.75 5.86 3.98
CA THR A 164 -2.42 4.63 4.45
C THR A 164 -1.93 3.37 3.73
N THR A 165 -1.63 3.45 2.44
CA THR A 165 -1.06 2.32 1.69
C THR A 165 0.33 1.96 2.21
N ALA A 166 1.14 2.96 2.58
CA ALA A 166 2.43 2.74 3.23
C ALA A 166 2.30 2.31 4.69
N PHE A 167 1.23 2.69 5.38
CA PHE A 167 0.98 2.27 6.77
C PHE A 167 0.63 0.79 6.84
N TRP A 168 -0.31 0.33 6.00
CA TRP A 168 -0.79 -1.05 5.95
C TRP A 168 0.09 -1.92 5.05
N ARG A 169 1.37 -2.12 5.40
CA ARG A 169 2.23 -3.07 4.69
C ARG A 169 1.99 -4.51 5.14
N PRO A 170 2.03 -5.48 4.21
CA PRO A 170 1.95 -6.89 4.57
C PRO A 170 3.12 -7.32 5.47
N SER A 171 2.96 -8.44 6.17
CA SER A 171 3.98 -9.04 7.05
C SER A 171 4.36 -8.19 8.28
N GLN A 172 3.54 -7.19 8.62
CA GLN A 172 3.67 -6.38 9.83
C GLN A 172 2.49 -6.64 10.80
N ASP A 173 1.89 -7.84 10.78
CA ASP A 173 0.58 -8.07 11.42
C ASP A 173 0.56 -7.79 12.92
N LEU A 174 1.57 -8.23 13.66
CA LEU A 174 1.69 -7.95 15.10
C LEU A 174 1.82 -6.46 15.42
N LEU A 175 2.51 -5.72 14.55
CA LEU A 175 2.69 -4.28 14.68
C LEU A 175 1.40 -3.52 14.35
N LEU A 176 0.59 -4.07 13.44
CA LEU A 176 -0.61 -3.43 12.91
C LEU A 176 -1.89 -3.76 13.70
N ALA A 177 -1.90 -4.88 14.44
CA ALA A 177 -3.07 -5.34 15.21
C ALA A 177 -3.68 -4.26 16.14
N PRO A 178 -2.90 -3.47 16.92
CA PRO A 178 -3.48 -2.42 17.77
C PRO A 178 -4.25 -1.34 16.99
N TYR A 179 -3.88 -1.10 15.73
CA TYR A 179 -4.53 -0.09 14.90
C TYR A 179 -5.86 -0.56 14.32
N ALA A 180 -6.08 -1.88 14.23
CA ALA A 180 -7.39 -2.43 13.90
C ALA A 180 -8.41 -2.11 15.01
N GLU A 181 -8.04 -2.30 16.28
CA GLU A 181 -8.88 -1.93 17.42
C GLU A 181 -9.15 -0.41 17.46
N ARG A 182 -8.12 0.41 17.22
CA ARG A 182 -8.28 1.86 17.14
C ARG A 182 -9.19 2.29 15.98
N TYR A 183 -9.18 1.58 14.86
CA TYR A 183 -10.12 1.83 13.76
C TYR A 183 -11.57 1.56 14.19
N LEU A 184 -11.85 0.48 14.92
CA LEU A 184 -13.21 0.22 15.42
C LEU A 184 -13.71 1.36 16.31
N ALA A 185 -12.86 1.85 17.22
CA ALA A 185 -13.18 2.99 18.09
C ALA A 185 -13.37 4.31 17.32
N LEU A 186 -12.78 4.43 16.13
CA LEU A 186 -12.87 5.59 15.27
C LEU A 186 -14.19 5.65 14.48
N ILE A 187 -14.83 4.50 14.18
CA ILE A 187 -16.01 4.41 13.30
C ILE A 187 -17.09 5.46 13.62
N PRO A 188 -17.50 5.68 14.88
CA PRO A 188 -18.52 6.68 15.21
C PRO A 188 -18.11 8.13 14.90
N GLN A 189 -16.81 8.41 14.81
CA GLN A 189 -16.25 9.75 14.64
C GLN A 189 -15.90 10.07 13.17
N LEU A 190 -16.07 9.12 12.26
CA LEU A 190 -15.66 9.26 10.86
C LEU A 190 -16.46 10.33 10.11
N GLU A 191 -17.65 10.71 10.58
CA GLU A 191 -18.47 11.77 9.98
C GLU A 191 -17.87 13.18 10.07
N ARG A 192 -16.92 13.39 10.99
CA ARG A 192 -16.26 14.69 11.21
C ARG A 192 -15.68 15.20 9.90
N GLY A 193 -15.92 16.49 9.60
CA GLY A 193 -15.36 17.16 8.41
C GLY A 193 -16.18 16.98 7.12
N GLY A 194 -17.32 16.28 7.18
CA GLY A 194 -18.26 16.17 6.07
C GLY A 194 -18.05 14.94 5.18
N MET A 195 -18.82 14.88 4.09
CA MET A 195 -18.97 13.67 3.28
C MET A 195 -17.67 13.13 2.68
N ILE A 196 -16.82 14.02 2.14
CA ILE A 196 -15.57 13.61 1.46
C ILE A 196 -14.57 13.01 2.47
N PRO A 197 -14.21 13.69 3.59
CA PRO A 197 -13.39 13.08 4.63
C PRO A 197 -13.98 11.77 5.16
N ALA A 198 -15.29 11.73 5.42
CA ALA A 198 -15.94 10.53 5.93
C ALA A 198 -15.73 9.33 4.99
N MET A 199 -15.94 9.50 3.69
CA MET A 199 -15.71 8.46 2.69
C MET A 199 -14.22 8.06 2.63
N VAL A 200 -13.30 9.03 2.59
CA VAL A 200 -11.86 8.77 2.49
C VAL A 200 -11.35 8.01 3.71
N PHE A 201 -11.59 8.51 4.92
CA PHE A 201 -11.10 7.87 6.15
C PHE A 201 -11.76 6.50 6.39
N THR A 202 -13.07 6.35 6.12
CA THR A 202 -13.74 5.05 6.26
C THR A 202 -13.12 3.99 5.38
N SER A 203 -12.86 4.32 4.10
CA SER A 203 -12.32 3.38 3.12
C SER A 203 -10.83 3.10 3.33
N ARG A 204 -10.03 4.14 3.59
CA ARG A 204 -8.56 4.07 3.60
C ARG A 204 -7.97 3.62 4.94
N LEU A 205 -8.69 3.80 6.05
CA LEU A 205 -8.24 3.31 7.36
C LEU A 205 -8.73 1.90 7.69
N LEU A 206 -9.68 1.32 6.93
CA LEU A 206 -10.08 -0.08 7.15
C LEU A 206 -8.87 -0.99 6.91
N PRO A 207 -8.42 -1.78 7.91
CA PRO A 207 -7.26 -2.63 7.76
C PRO A 207 -7.47 -3.71 6.69
N PRO A 208 -6.52 -3.91 5.76
CA PRO A 208 -6.57 -5.02 4.81
C PRO A 208 -5.81 -6.27 5.28
N TYR A 209 -5.07 -6.19 6.39
CA TYR A 209 -4.24 -7.25 6.98
C TYR A 209 -4.46 -7.30 8.50
N ALA A 210 -3.91 -8.32 9.17
CA ALA A 210 -3.99 -8.50 10.62
C ALA A 210 -5.42 -8.54 11.20
N ILE A 211 -6.41 -8.94 10.40
CA ILE A 211 -7.83 -9.02 10.77
C ILE A 211 -8.47 -10.29 10.21
N ASP A 212 -9.62 -10.66 10.77
CA ASP A 212 -10.43 -11.80 10.35
C ASP A 212 -11.88 -11.40 9.98
N ALA A 213 -12.72 -12.40 9.71
CA ALA A 213 -14.12 -12.18 9.39
C ALA A 213 -14.92 -11.57 10.56
N GLU A 214 -14.56 -11.89 11.82
CA GLU A 214 -15.24 -11.37 13.01
C GLU A 214 -15.00 -9.87 13.19
N PHE A 215 -13.78 -9.41 12.91
CA PHE A 215 -13.44 -7.99 12.87
C PHE A 215 -14.36 -7.22 11.91
N LEU A 216 -14.57 -7.75 10.69
CA LEU A 216 -15.44 -7.11 9.69
C LEU A 216 -16.89 -7.04 10.16
N THR A 217 -17.42 -8.12 10.75
CA THR A 217 -18.76 -8.12 11.33
C THR A 217 -18.89 -7.10 12.46
N THR A 218 -17.87 -6.96 13.31
CA THR A 218 -17.82 -5.96 14.38
C THR A 218 -17.84 -4.54 13.81
N ALA A 219 -17.03 -4.26 12.78
CA ALA A 219 -16.99 -2.96 12.11
C ALA A 219 -18.34 -2.59 11.46
N GLU A 220 -18.98 -3.55 10.77
CA GLU A 220 -20.29 -3.36 10.12
C GLU A 220 -21.42 -3.12 11.12
N ASN A 221 -21.34 -3.73 12.30
CA ASN A 221 -22.27 -3.49 13.40
C ASN A 221 -22.04 -2.11 14.04
N ALA A 222 -20.78 -1.73 14.30
CA ALA A 222 -20.44 -0.40 14.80
C ALA A 222 -20.88 0.73 13.84
N SER A 223 -20.96 0.44 12.53
CA SER A 223 -21.41 1.41 11.52
C SER A 223 -22.94 1.46 11.34
N ARG A 224 -23.75 0.81 12.19
CA ARG A 224 -25.23 0.86 12.08
C ARG A 224 -25.79 2.23 12.46
N ASP A 225 -25.21 2.85 13.47
CA ASP A 225 -25.68 4.11 14.03
C ASP A 225 -24.94 5.34 13.48
N THR A 226 -24.11 5.16 12.44
CA THR A 226 -23.37 6.24 11.78
C THR A 226 -24.13 6.83 10.59
N VAL A 227 -23.69 8.00 10.11
CA VAL A 227 -24.26 8.61 8.90
C VAL A 227 -24.19 7.69 7.68
N PRO A 228 -25.16 7.79 6.74
CA PRO A 228 -25.27 6.87 5.61
C PRO A 228 -24.00 6.71 4.76
N VAL A 229 -23.22 7.78 4.59
CA VAL A 229 -21.95 7.74 3.82
C VAL A 229 -20.91 6.82 4.48
N VAL A 230 -20.77 6.86 5.81
CA VAL A 230 -19.84 6.00 6.55
C VAL A 230 -20.30 4.56 6.44
N ARG A 231 -21.57 4.29 6.76
CA ARG A 231 -22.15 2.95 6.69
C ARG A 231 -21.99 2.32 5.31
N LYS A 232 -22.37 3.03 4.24
CA LYS A 232 -22.26 2.54 2.87
C LYS A 232 -20.81 2.24 2.50
N THR A 233 -19.90 3.19 2.75
CA THR A 233 -18.47 3.04 2.41
C THR A 233 -17.84 1.87 3.16
N LEU A 234 -18.19 1.70 4.44
CA LEU A 234 -17.68 0.61 5.25
C LEU A 234 -18.16 -0.75 4.73
N LEU A 235 -19.45 -0.89 4.41
CA LEU A 235 -19.99 -2.14 3.84
C LEU A 235 -19.34 -2.50 2.50
N GLU A 236 -19.18 -1.53 1.60
CA GLU A 236 -18.53 -1.73 0.30
C GLU A 236 -17.06 -2.15 0.47
N ARG A 237 -16.33 -1.50 1.37
CA ARG A 237 -14.92 -1.82 1.62
C ARG A 237 -14.77 -3.17 2.34
N SER A 238 -15.61 -3.48 3.32
CA SER A 238 -15.64 -4.75 4.04
C SER A 238 -15.92 -5.93 3.10
N ASP A 239 -16.79 -5.77 2.09
CA ASP A 239 -17.00 -6.80 1.08
C ASP A 239 -15.72 -7.12 0.30
N ILE A 240 -14.98 -6.09 -0.13
CA ILE A 240 -13.69 -6.28 -0.82
C ILE A 240 -12.69 -7.00 0.10
N VAL A 241 -12.55 -6.56 1.35
CA VAL A 241 -11.60 -7.15 2.30
C VAL A 241 -11.97 -8.60 2.65
N ARG A 242 -13.26 -8.91 2.77
CA ARG A 242 -13.74 -10.29 2.96
C ARG A 242 -13.32 -11.21 1.81
N ARG A 243 -13.40 -10.72 0.56
CA ARG A 243 -12.93 -11.49 -0.60
C ARG A 243 -11.40 -11.66 -0.61
N MET A 244 -10.66 -10.64 -0.16
CA MET A 244 -9.20 -10.74 0.02
C MET A 244 -8.84 -11.83 1.04
N LEU A 245 -9.49 -11.83 2.21
CA LEU A 245 -9.27 -12.85 3.24
C LEU A 245 -9.58 -14.27 2.71
N GLY A 246 -10.74 -14.45 2.08
CA GLY A 246 -11.11 -15.76 1.51
C GLY A 246 -10.16 -16.24 0.41
N ALA A 247 -9.62 -15.34 -0.40
CA ALA A 247 -8.62 -15.69 -1.42
C ALA A 247 -7.29 -16.16 -0.81
N ARG A 248 -6.87 -15.55 0.30
CA ARG A 248 -5.65 -15.93 1.04
C ARG A 248 -5.81 -17.29 1.72
N GLU A 249 -6.96 -17.54 2.35
CA GLU A 249 -7.27 -18.83 2.99
C GLU A 249 -7.36 -19.98 1.98
N TYR A 250 -8.09 -19.78 0.87
CA TYR A 250 -8.26 -20.80 -0.17
C TYR A 250 -6.91 -21.23 -0.80
N GLY A 251 -6.01 -20.27 -1.04
CA GLY A 251 -4.69 -20.57 -1.59
C GLY A 251 -3.71 -21.15 -0.56
N GLY A 252 -3.88 -20.84 0.73
CA GLY A 252 -3.06 -21.39 1.81
C GLY A 252 -3.41 -22.85 2.16
N ALA A 253 -4.66 -23.27 1.98
CA ALA A 253 -5.11 -24.64 2.25
C ALA A 253 -4.69 -25.66 1.17
N GLY A 254 -4.17 -25.20 0.03
CA GLY A 254 -3.74 -26.03 -1.10
C GLY A 254 -2.24 -26.19 -1.28
N ALA A 255 -1.43 -25.65 -0.35
CA ALA A 255 0.04 -25.77 -0.31
C ALA A 255 0.47 -26.75 0.79
#